data_AF-A0A2S2P3P0-F1
#
_entry.id   AF-A0A2S2P3P0-F1
#
_cell.length_a   1.000
_cell.length_b   1.000
_cell.length_c   1.000
_cell.angle_alpha   90.00
_cell.angle_beta   90.00
_cell.angle_gamma   90.00
#
_symmetry.space_group_name_H-M   'P 1'
#
loop_
_entity.id
_entity.type
_entity.pdbx_description
1 polymer ?
#
loop_
_entity_poly.entity_id
_entity_poly.type
_entity_poly.pdbx_seq_one_letter_code
_entity_poly.pdbx_strand_id
1 'polypeptide(L)'
;MCRYCLASPPSEADKNHQVRLILGNGLRPQIWEDFVTRFNIKKVAEFYGATEGNANMMNTTNKVGAVGFIPFIGEPFYPVTLIRVDPDTNEPIRGENNLCIKCKVGEPGLLVGKIRKTTENSFSGYVEKSASEKKIIKDVFSKGDKVFNSGDVLIRDELNFYYFKDRTGDTFRWKGENVST
;
A
#
# COMPACT_ATOMS: atom_id res chain seq x y z
N MET A 1 5.92 -6.30 -15.98
CA MET A 1 7.21 -6.83 -16.44
C MET A 1 7.31 -8.34 -16.20
N CYS A 2 7.26 -8.84 -14.96
CA CYS A 2 7.41 -10.27 -14.63
C CYS A 2 6.50 -11.23 -15.42
N ARG A 3 5.25 -10.83 -15.68
CA ARG A 3 4.31 -11.60 -16.53
C ARG A 3 4.87 -11.85 -17.94
N TYR A 4 5.57 -10.88 -18.53
CA TYR A 4 6.15 -11.06 -19.87
C TYR A 4 7.33 -12.03 -19.84
N CYS A 5 8.17 -11.96 -18.80
CA CYS A 5 9.24 -12.94 -18.60
C CYS A 5 8.68 -14.36 -18.46
N LEU A 6 7.59 -14.54 -17.71
CA LEU A 6 6.89 -15.82 -17.59
C LEU A 6 6.23 -16.29 -18.90
N ALA A 7 5.82 -15.37 -19.77
CA ALA A 7 5.20 -15.71 -21.05
C ALA A 7 6.23 -16.12 -22.12
N SER A 8 7.50 -15.73 -21.97
CA SER A 8 8.58 -16.17 -22.86
C SER A 8 8.83 -17.68 -22.72
N PRO A 9 9.26 -18.40 -23.78
CA PRO A 9 9.63 -19.81 -23.68
C PRO A 9 10.70 -20.05 -22.60
N PRO A 10 10.63 -21.15 -21.82
CA PRO A 10 11.68 -21.53 -20.88
C PRO A 10 13.04 -21.66 -21.55
N SER A 11 14.09 -21.25 -20.85
CA SER A 11 15.47 -21.37 -21.34
C SER A 11 16.45 -21.65 -20.21
N GLU A 12 17.63 -22.17 -20.53
CA GLU A 12 18.72 -22.36 -19.55
C GLU A 12 19.12 -21.04 -18.87
N ALA A 13 18.96 -19.91 -19.57
CA ALA A 13 19.24 -18.58 -19.02
C ALA A 13 18.31 -18.21 -17.86
N ASP A 14 17.15 -18.85 -17.73
CA ASP A 14 16.20 -18.58 -16.64
C ASP A 14 16.79 -18.90 -15.27
N LYS A 15 17.72 -19.87 -15.20
CA LYS A 15 18.40 -20.26 -13.96
C LYS A 15 19.90 -19.96 -13.96
N ASN A 16 20.49 -19.75 -15.14
CA ASN A 16 21.90 -19.40 -15.28
C ASN A 16 22.16 -17.91 -15.01
N HIS A 17 21.85 -17.48 -13.79
CA HIS A 17 22.08 -16.12 -13.31
C HIS A 17 22.38 -16.12 -11.81
N GLN A 18 22.90 -15.00 -11.28
CA GLN A 18 23.20 -14.83 -9.85
C GLN A 18 22.18 -13.94 -9.12
N VAL A 19 20.99 -13.72 -9.71
CA VAL A 19 19.94 -12.90 -9.09
C VAL A 19 19.44 -13.57 -7.81
N ARG A 20 19.53 -12.85 -6.69
CA ARG A 20 19.17 -13.33 -5.34
C ARG A 20 17.96 -12.63 -4.73
N LEU A 21 17.63 -11.44 -5.24
CA LEU A 21 16.60 -10.56 -4.73
C LEU A 21 15.94 -9.83 -5.90
N ILE A 22 14.62 -9.79 -5.89
CA ILE A 22 13.84 -8.80 -6.65
C ILE A 22 13.15 -7.85 -5.67
N LEU A 23 13.14 -6.56 -5.99
CA LEU A 23 12.49 -5.51 -5.23
C LEU A 23 11.47 -4.80 -6.12
N GLY A 24 10.22 -4.66 -5.68
CA GLY A 24 9.19 -4.04 -6.49
C GLY A 24 7.92 -3.64 -5.74
N ASN A 25 6.91 -3.23 -6.52
CA ASN A 25 5.65 -2.65 -6.04
C ASN A 25 4.47 -3.63 -6.14
N GLY A 26 4.58 -4.84 -5.60
CA GLY A 26 3.48 -5.81 -5.61
C GLY A 26 3.45 -6.69 -6.86
N LEU A 27 4.18 -7.80 -6.85
CA LEU A 27 4.05 -8.89 -7.78
C LEU A 27 2.69 -9.55 -7.54
N ARG A 28 1.90 -9.66 -8.60
CA ARG A 28 0.55 -10.24 -8.49
C ARG A 28 0.65 -11.67 -7.92
N PRO A 29 -0.16 -12.02 -6.90
CA PRO A 29 -0.11 -13.34 -6.26
C PRO A 29 -0.19 -14.49 -7.27
N GLN A 30 -0.99 -14.33 -8.33
CA GLN A 30 -1.22 -15.35 -9.37
C GLN A 30 0.03 -15.72 -10.17
N ILE A 31 1.06 -14.86 -10.20
CA ILE A 31 2.30 -15.13 -10.95
C ILE A 31 3.53 -15.20 -10.05
N TRP A 32 3.36 -14.99 -8.73
CA TRP A 32 4.50 -14.87 -7.83
C TRP A 32 5.25 -16.20 -7.74
N GLU A 33 4.55 -17.26 -7.32
CA GLU A 33 5.18 -18.57 -7.10
C GLU A 33 5.79 -19.12 -8.39
N ASP A 34 5.09 -19.00 -9.52
CA ASP A 34 5.60 -19.38 -10.84
C ASP A 34 6.87 -18.64 -11.20
N PHE A 35 6.92 -17.32 -10.98
CA PHE A 35 8.09 -16.50 -11.29
C PHE A 35 9.29 -16.89 -10.43
N VAL A 36 9.08 -17.03 -9.12
CA VAL A 36 10.14 -17.43 -8.17
C VAL A 36 10.67 -18.82 -8.51
N THR A 37 9.79 -19.74 -8.86
CA THR A 37 10.15 -21.13 -9.20
C THR A 37 10.92 -21.21 -10.51
N ARG A 38 10.43 -20.53 -11.56
CA ARG A 38 11.08 -20.53 -12.89
C ARG A 38 12.47 -19.95 -12.85
N PHE A 39 12.62 -18.78 -12.22
CA PHE A 39 13.87 -18.02 -12.18
C PHE A 39 14.73 -18.28 -10.93
N ASN A 40 14.38 -19.27 -10.10
CA ASN A 40 15.15 -19.64 -8.89
C ASN A 40 15.49 -18.43 -7.98
N ILE A 41 14.53 -17.54 -7.76
CA ILE A 41 14.72 -16.30 -7.00
C ILE A 41 14.46 -16.53 -5.52
N LYS A 42 15.52 -16.46 -4.69
CA LYS A 42 15.42 -16.77 -3.25
C LYS A 42 14.66 -15.72 -2.44
N LYS A 43 14.67 -14.46 -2.86
CA LYS A 43 14.07 -13.36 -2.11
C LYS A 43 13.24 -12.44 -3.00
N VAL A 44 12.04 -12.15 -2.55
CA VAL A 44 11.13 -11.16 -3.11
C VAL A 44 10.82 -10.17 -2.00
N ALA A 45 11.26 -8.94 -2.19
CA ALA A 45 10.91 -7.84 -1.32
C ALA A 45 9.93 -6.93 -2.05
N GLU A 46 8.90 -6.51 -1.35
CA GLU A 46 7.87 -5.64 -1.88
C GLU A 46 7.81 -4.40 -1.03
N PHE A 47 7.67 -3.24 -1.66
CA PHE A 47 7.43 -2.00 -0.94
C PHE A 47 6.14 -1.36 -1.44
N TYR A 48 5.45 -0.75 -0.49
CA TYR A 48 4.37 0.18 -0.72
C TYR A 48 4.89 1.57 -0.39
N GLY A 49 4.61 2.53 -1.25
CA GLY A 49 4.89 3.94 -0.99
C GLY A 49 4.12 4.84 -1.94
N ALA A 50 3.56 5.91 -1.40
CA ALA A 50 2.99 7.00 -2.16
C ALA A 50 4.01 8.14 -2.26
N THR A 51 4.24 8.66 -3.47
CA THR A 51 5.14 9.80 -3.73
C THR A 51 4.81 11.02 -2.89
N GLU A 52 3.52 11.20 -2.61
CA GLU A 52 2.98 12.32 -1.85
C GLU A 52 2.81 11.99 -0.36
N GLY A 53 3.07 10.76 0.08
CA GLY A 53 2.67 10.30 1.39
C GLY A 53 3.82 10.01 2.33
N ASN A 54 3.52 10.08 3.63
CA ASN A 54 4.35 9.50 4.68
C ASN A 54 3.97 8.04 5.00
N ALA A 55 3.17 7.43 4.13
CA ALA A 55 2.73 6.05 4.24
C ALA A 55 3.60 5.16 3.37
N ASN A 56 4.62 4.57 3.99
CA ASN A 56 5.46 3.55 3.36
C ASN A 56 5.36 2.26 4.17
N MET A 57 5.43 1.12 3.51
CA MET A 57 5.53 -0.19 4.17
C MET A 57 6.41 -1.10 3.31
N MET A 58 6.96 -2.14 3.91
CA MET A 58 7.77 -3.11 3.17
C MET A 58 7.49 -4.53 3.65
N ASN A 59 7.30 -5.44 2.71
CA ASN A 59 7.35 -6.87 2.94
C ASN A 59 8.75 -7.37 2.55
N THR A 60 9.50 -7.88 3.54
CA THR A 60 10.83 -8.45 3.33
C THR A 60 10.89 -9.96 3.61
N THR A 61 9.72 -10.57 3.80
CA THR A 61 9.55 -11.93 4.36
C THR A 61 9.13 -12.97 3.33
N ASN A 62 9.14 -12.63 2.03
CA ASN A 62 8.61 -13.45 0.94
C ASN A 62 7.11 -13.79 1.07
N LYS A 63 6.34 -13.04 1.86
CA LYS A 63 4.91 -13.29 2.04
C LYS A 63 4.11 -12.95 0.77
N VAL A 64 3.85 -13.94 -0.07
CA VAL A 64 2.53 -14.24 -0.67
C VAL A 64 1.54 -13.08 -0.86
N GLY A 65 1.71 -12.17 -1.82
CA GLY A 65 0.80 -11.05 -2.12
C GLY A 65 0.83 -9.85 -1.17
N ALA A 66 1.62 -9.89 -0.09
CA ALA A 66 1.68 -8.79 0.86
C ALA A 66 2.59 -7.67 0.36
N VAL A 67 2.06 -6.44 0.37
CA VAL A 67 2.78 -5.22 -0.04
C VAL A 67 3.48 -4.52 1.12
N GLY A 68 3.20 -4.95 2.35
CA GLY A 68 3.72 -4.32 3.55
C GLY A 68 3.55 -5.18 4.79
N PHE A 69 4.34 -4.90 5.81
CA PHE A 69 4.25 -5.52 7.14
C PHE A 69 4.54 -4.47 8.20
N ILE A 70 3.72 -4.44 9.26
CA ILE A 70 3.92 -3.57 10.42
C ILE A 70 3.89 -4.44 11.68
N PRO A 71 5.01 -4.62 12.41
CA PRO A 71 5.01 -5.39 13.65
C PRO A 71 3.97 -4.84 14.65
N PHE A 72 3.31 -5.72 15.41
CA PHE A 72 2.35 -5.32 16.45
C PHE A 72 2.89 -4.27 17.42
N ILE A 73 4.15 -4.42 17.84
CA ILE A 73 4.83 -3.49 18.75
C ILE A 73 5.05 -2.12 18.10
N GLY A 74 5.17 -2.08 16.76
CA GLY A 74 5.35 -0.85 15.99
C GLY A 74 4.04 -0.13 15.68
N GLU A 75 2.89 -0.83 15.69
CA GLU A 75 1.59 -0.28 15.28
C GLU A 75 1.19 1.03 15.98
N PRO A 76 1.41 1.24 17.30
CA PRO A 76 1.08 2.50 17.96
C PRO A 76 1.94 3.69 17.51
N PHE A 77 3.16 3.42 17.03
CA PHE A 77 4.15 4.43 16.70
C PHE A 77 4.22 4.71 15.21
N TYR A 78 3.90 3.72 14.39
CA TYR A 78 3.95 3.81 12.93
C TYR A 78 2.84 4.73 12.41
N PRO A 79 3.11 5.62 11.45
CA PRO A 79 2.13 6.59 11.00
C PRO A 79 1.05 5.98 10.09
N VAL A 80 1.07 4.69 9.79
CA VAL A 80 0.18 4.06 8.80
C VAL A 80 -0.90 3.21 9.47
N THR A 81 -2.14 3.37 9.01
CA THR A 81 -3.28 2.55 9.46
C THR A 81 -4.37 2.48 8.39
N LEU A 82 -5.36 1.61 8.60
CA LEU A 82 -6.56 1.50 7.78
C LEU A 82 -7.77 2.12 8.48
N ILE A 83 -8.53 2.94 7.77
CA ILE A 83 -9.85 3.44 8.21
C ILE A 83 -10.94 2.91 7.31
N ARG A 84 -12.14 2.70 7.87
CA ARG A 84 -13.30 2.23 7.13
C ARG A 84 -13.78 3.32 6.18
N VAL A 85 -14.12 2.92 4.97
CA VAL A 85 -14.71 3.80 3.95
C VAL A 85 -15.97 3.18 3.39
N ASP A 86 -16.87 4.03 2.93
CA ASP A 86 -18.04 3.63 2.17
C ASP A 86 -17.59 3.03 0.82
N PRO A 87 -18.06 1.81 0.45
CA PRO A 87 -17.64 1.16 -0.78
C PRO A 87 -18.03 1.91 -2.06
N ASP A 88 -19.11 2.70 -2.03
CA ASP A 88 -19.66 3.37 -3.20
C ASP A 88 -19.10 4.79 -3.33
N THR A 89 -18.98 5.52 -2.21
CA THR A 89 -18.52 6.92 -2.23
C THR A 89 -17.03 7.08 -1.94
N ASN A 90 -16.37 6.06 -1.39
CA ASN A 90 -15.00 6.10 -0.85
C ASN A 90 -14.82 7.10 0.30
N GLU A 91 -15.91 7.59 0.90
CA GLU A 91 -15.84 8.54 2.02
C GLU A 91 -15.58 7.81 3.36
N PRO A 92 -14.83 8.42 4.30
CA PRO A 92 -14.59 7.83 5.61
C PRO A 92 -15.88 7.61 6.40
N ILE A 93 -16.10 6.37 6.88
CA ILE A 93 -17.20 6.05 7.78
C ILE A 93 -16.85 6.56 9.18
N ARG A 94 -17.75 7.35 9.75
CA ARG A 94 -17.59 7.98 11.08
C ARG A 94 -18.55 7.38 12.11
N GLY A 95 -18.08 7.29 13.36
CA GLY A 95 -18.90 6.87 14.49
C GLY A 95 -19.71 8.02 15.10
N GLU A 96 -20.39 7.76 16.22
CA GLU A 96 -21.25 8.72 16.94
C GLU A 96 -20.49 9.97 17.43
N ASN A 97 -19.20 9.83 17.74
CA ASN A 97 -18.31 10.93 18.10
C ASN A 97 -17.83 11.78 16.90
N ASN A 98 -18.34 11.46 15.70
CA ASN A 98 -17.99 12.11 14.44
C ASN A 98 -16.49 11.98 14.08
N LEU A 99 -15.84 10.90 14.54
CA LEU A 99 -14.47 10.49 14.21
C LEU A 99 -14.49 9.26 13.30
N CYS A 100 -13.43 9.04 12.53
CA CYS A 100 -13.31 7.90 11.62
C CYS A 100 -13.17 6.58 12.38
N ILE A 101 -13.72 5.50 11.81
CA ILE A 101 -13.63 4.17 12.42
C ILE A 101 -12.44 3.41 11.85
N LYS A 102 -11.56 2.88 12.71
CA LYS A 102 -10.44 2.01 12.31
C LYS A 102 -10.96 0.67 11.79
N CYS A 103 -10.33 0.11 10.75
CA CYS A 103 -10.68 -1.22 10.26
C CYS A 103 -10.27 -2.32 11.23
N LYS A 104 -11.08 -3.38 11.30
CA LYS A 104 -10.69 -4.63 11.95
C LYS A 104 -9.81 -5.47 11.02
N VAL A 105 -9.24 -6.54 11.56
CA VAL A 105 -8.54 -7.55 10.75
C VAL A 105 -9.49 -8.12 9.70
N GLY A 106 -9.01 -8.28 8.47
CA GLY A 106 -9.78 -8.78 7.33
C GLY A 106 -10.71 -7.76 6.69
N GLU A 107 -10.96 -6.60 7.32
CA GLU A 107 -11.80 -5.56 6.74
C GLU A 107 -11.02 -4.74 5.69
N PRO A 108 -11.59 -4.50 4.50
CA PRO A 108 -11.03 -3.57 3.54
C PRO A 108 -11.16 -2.14 4.05
N GLY A 109 -10.09 -1.37 3.92
CA GLY A 109 -10.05 0.00 4.38
C GLY A 109 -9.10 0.86 3.58
N LEU A 110 -9.35 2.17 3.64
CA LEU A 110 -8.47 3.16 3.05
C LEU A 110 -7.19 3.25 3.87
N LEU A 111 -6.05 3.12 3.20
CA LEU A 111 -4.75 3.33 3.81
C LEU A 111 -4.50 4.82 4.02
N VAL A 112 -4.21 5.18 5.27
CA VAL A 112 -3.96 6.56 5.65
C VAL A 112 -2.65 6.72 6.41
N GLY A 113 -1.98 7.84 6.19
CA GLY A 113 -0.74 8.23 6.86
C GLY A 113 -0.96 9.40 7.83
N LYS A 114 -0.70 9.24 9.13
CA LYS A 114 -0.85 10.30 10.13
C LYS A 114 0.13 11.43 9.87
N ILE A 115 -0.39 12.63 9.59
CA ILE A 115 0.43 13.81 9.33
C ILE A 115 0.93 14.34 10.68
N ARG A 116 2.25 14.30 10.90
CA ARG A 116 2.88 14.88 12.10
C ARG A 116 3.63 16.15 11.70
N LYS A 117 3.75 17.12 12.63
CA LYS A 117 4.45 18.40 12.39
C LYS A 117 5.99 18.25 12.27
N THR A 118 6.54 17.06 12.51
CA THR A 118 7.98 16.80 12.37
C THR A 118 8.32 16.48 10.91
N THR A 119 9.41 17.06 10.44
CA THR A 119 9.86 17.23 9.03
C THR A 119 9.93 16.00 8.14
N GLU A 120 9.84 14.77 8.69
CA GLU A 120 9.88 13.51 7.93
C GLU A 120 8.48 12.94 7.63
N ASN A 121 7.43 13.45 8.29
CA ASN A 121 6.04 13.00 8.15
C ASN A 121 5.11 14.11 7.62
N SER A 122 5.68 15.19 7.09
CA SER A 122 4.93 16.28 6.51
C SER A 122 4.54 15.95 5.07
N PHE A 123 3.24 15.86 4.81
CA PHE A 123 2.73 16.01 3.45
C PHE A 123 3.01 17.45 3.02
N SER A 124 3.95 17.64 2.08
CA SER A 124 4.33 18.97 1.57
C SER A 124 3.23 19.66 0.76
N GLY A 125 2.15 18.94 0.46
CA GLY A 125 1.08 19.41 -0.43
C GLY A 125 1.47 19.28 -1.91
N TYR A 126 0.46 19.32 -2.76
CA TYR A 126 0.63 19.60 -4.18
C TYR A 126 0.79 21.11 -4.40
N VAL A 127 1.29 21.49 -5.58
CA VAL A 127 1.38 22.89 -6.03
C VAL A 127 0.01 23.59 -5.94
N GLU A 128 -1.07 22.86 -6.22
CA GLU A 128 -2.43 23.32 -5.98
C GLU A 128 -2.91 23.01 -4.55
N LYS A 129 -3.26 24.07 -3.81
CA LYS A 129 -3.76 23.95 -2.43
C LYS A 129 -5.09 23.20 -2.33
N SER A 130 -5.98 23.37 -3.30
CA SER A 130 -7.28 22.68 -3.36
C SER A 130 -7.14 21.16 -3.53
N ALA A 131 -6.20 20.72 -4.36
CA ALA A 131 -5.87 19.29 -4.53
C ALA A 131 -5.26 18.70 -3.24
N SER A 132 -4.47 19.50 -2.52
CA SER A 132 -3.89 19.13 -1.22
C SER A 132 -4.95 18.94 -0.14
N GLU A 133 -5.96 19.81 -0.09
CA GLU A 133 -7.05 19.70 0.89
C GLU A 133 -7.91 18.45 0.70
N LYS A 134 -8.17 18.05 -0.55
CA LYS A 134 -8.91 16.82 -0.87
C LYS A 134 -8.21 15.55 -0.37
N LYS A 135 -6.89 15.58 -0.24
CA LYS A 135 -6.08 14.45 0.23
C LYS A 135 -5.88 14.44 1.75
N ILE A 136 -6.44 15.40 2.49
CA ILE A 136 -6.33 15.46 3.95
C ILE A 136 -7.68 15.15 4.58
N ILE A 137 -7.73 14.09 5.37
CA ILE A 137 -8.88 13.78 6.23
C ILE A 137 -8.59 14.34 7.62
N LYS A 138 -9.54 15.11 8.15
CA LYS A 138 -9.48 15.71 9.49
C LYS A 138 -10.35 14.93 10.46
N ASP A 139 -10.09 15.08 11.76
CA ASP A 139 -10.88 14.49 12.85
C ASP A 139 -11.02 12.97 12.69
N VAL A 140 -9.89 12.28 12.60
CA VAL A 140 -9.78 10.85 12.28
C VAL A 140 -9.88 10.01 13.53
N PHE A 141 -8.95 10.16 14.47
CA PHE A 141 -8.97 9.41 15.75
C PHE A 141 -9.14 10.33 16.95
N SER A 142 -8.96 11.63 16.76
CA SER A 142 -9.17 12.68 17.76
C SER A 142 -9.48 13.99 17.05
N LYS A 143 -10.23 14.89 17.69
CA LYS A 143 -10.54 16.20 17.11
C LYS A 143 -9.25 17.00 16.85
N GLY A 144 -9.10 17.51 15.64
CA GLY A 144 -7.96 18.29 15.18
C GLY A 144 -6.80 17.49 14.58
N ASP A 145 -6.80 16.16 14.67
CA ASP A 145 -5.81 15.35 13.97
C ASP A 145 -6.06 15.32 12.46
N LYS A 146 -5.01 14.97 11.70
CA LYS A 146 -5.01 14.95 10.25
C LYS A 146 -4.28 13.72 9.74
N VAL A 147 -4.82 13.10 8.70
CA VAL A 147 -4.16 12.03 7.97
C VAL A 147 -4.16 12.33 6.47
N PHE A 148 -3.12 11.87 5.81
CA PHE A 148 -3.02 11.80 4.36
C PHE A 148 -3.84 10.62 3.86
N ASN A 149 -4.71 10.89 2.89
CA ASN A 149 -5.47 9.91 2.13
C ASN A 149 -4.61 9.40 0.96
N SER A 150 -4.14 8.15 1.05
CA SER A 150 -3.35 7.54 -0.03
C SER A 150 -4.14 7.34 -1.32
N GLY A 151 -5.45 7.12 -1.19
CA GLY A 151 -6.32 6.67 -2.28
C GLY A 151 -6.24 5.18 -2.57
N ASP A 152 -5.55 4.38 -1.74
CA ASP A 152 -5.46 2.92 -1.92
C ASP A 152 -6.26 2.19 -0.82
N VAL A 153 -7.04 1.19 -1.23
CA VAL A 153 -7.78 0.28 -0.35
C VAL A 153 -6.95 -0.98 -0.12
N LEU A 154 -6.65 -1.27 1.14
CA LEU A 154 -5.88 -2.43 1.57
C LEU A 154 -6.68 -3.26 2.58
N ILE A 155 -6.26 -4.52 2.75
CA ILE A 155 -6.72 -5.41 3.83
C ILE A 155 -5.50 -5.75 4.69
N ARG A 156 -5.71 -5.84 6.01
CA ARG A 156 -4.70 -6.33 6.96
C ARG A 156 -5.10 -7.69 7.52
N ASP A 157 -4.17 -8.64 7.57
CA ASP A 157 -4.40 -9.96 8.19
C ASP A 157 -4.07 -10.00 9.70
N GLU A 158 -4.27 -11.17 10.31
CA GLU A 158 -4.00 -11.44 11.73
C GLU A 158 -2.52 -11.38 12.11
N LEU A 159 -1.62 -11.28 11.14
CA LEU A 159 -0.17 -11.19 11.35
C LEU A 159 0.35 -9.79 11.00
N ASN A 160 -0.52 -8.80 10.76
CA ASN A 160 -0.19 -7.46 10.30
C ASN A 160 0.54 -7.40 8.94
N PHE A 161 0.30 -8.37 8.06
CA PHE A 161 0.59 -8.18 6.65
C PHE A 161 -0.54 -7.41 5.98
N TYR A 162 -0.14 -6.55 5.04
CA TYR A 162 -1.02 -5.67 4.30
C TYR A 162 -1.08 -6.13 2.85
N TYR A 163 -2.29 -6.20 2.30
CA TYR A 163 -2.56 -6.69 0.96
C TYR A 163 -3.31 -5.61 0.19
N PHE A 164 -2.80 -5.30 -1.01
CA PHE A 164 -3.46 -4.35 -1.90
C PHE A 164 -4.76 -4.94 -2.44
N LYS A 165 -5.86 -4.18 -2.33
CA LYS A 165 -7.17 -4.58 -2.84
C LYS A 165 -7.57 -3.74 -4.05
N ASP A 166 -7.58 -2.42 -3.91
CA ASP A 166 -8.06 -1.52 -4.96
C ASP A 166 -7.56 -0.08 -4.81
N ARG A 167 -7.92 0.80 -5.76
CA ARG A 167 -7.76 2.26 -5.67
C ARG A 167 -9.11 2.96 -5.59
N THR A 168 -9.17 4.01 -4.78
CA THR A 168 -10.32 4.92 -4.74
C THR A 168 -10.14 6.01 -5.81
N GLY A 169 -11.04 6.05 -6.79
CA GLY A 169 -11.05 7.02 -7.90
C GLY A 169 -10.49 6.46 -9.22
N ASP A 170 -10.49 7.30 -10.27
CA ASP A 170 -10.19 6.87 -11.66
C ASP A 170 -8.71 6.60 -11.95
N THR A 171 -7.85 6.60 -10.92
CA THR A 171 -6.42 6.35 -11.11
C THR A 171 -6.11 4.86 -11.10
N PHE A 172 -5.43 4.37 -12.13
CA PHE A 172 -4.99 2.97 -12.21
C PHE A 172 -3.50 2.89 -12.56
N ARG A 173 -2.89 1.74 -12.28
CA ARG A 173 -1.47 1.52 -12.57
C ARG A 173 -1.31 0.69 -13.84
N TRP A 174 -0.77 1.29 -14.90
CA TRP A 174 -0.48 0.60 -16.15
C TRP A 174 1.02 0.42 -16.32
N LYS A 175 1.47 -0.82 -16.51
CA LYS A 175 2.88 -1.19 -16.73
C LYS A 175 3.89 -0.66 -15.70
N GLY A 176 3.45 -0.23 -14.52
CA GLY A 176 4.31 0.30 -13.45
C GLY A 176 4.16 1.80 -13.23
N GLU A 177 3.44 2.50 -14.10
CA GLU A 177 3.20 3.94 -14.05
C GLU A 177 1.80 4.26 -13.50
N ASN A 178 1.67 5.37 -12.78
CA ASN A 178 0.38 5.87 -12.34
C ASN A 178 -0.28 6.63 -13.52
N VAL A 179 -1.48 6.20 -13.91
CA VAL A 179 -2.32 6.85 -14.92
C VAL A 179 -3.53 7.45 -14.20
N SER A 180 -3.76 8.74 -14.38
CA SER A 180 -4.94 9.47 -13.89
C SER A 180 -5.63 10.15 -15.06
N THR A 181 -6.94 9.96 -15.20
CA THR A 181 -7.79 10.64 -16.19
C THR A 181 -8.47 11.87 -15.60
#